data_AF-A0A7U9DH74-F1
#
_entry.id   AF-A0A7U9DH74-F1
#
_cell.length_a   1.000
_cell.length_b   1.000
_cell.length_c   1.000
_cell.angle_alpha   90.00
_cell.angle_beta   90.00
_cell.angle_gamma   90.00
#
_symmetry.space_group_name_H-M   'P 1'
#
loop_
_entity.id
_entity.type
_entity.pdbx_description
1 polymer ?
#
loop_
_entity_poly.entity_id
_entity_poly.type
_entity_poly.pdbx_seq_one_letter_code
_entity_poly.pdbx_strand_id
1 'polypeptide(L)'
;MKTIKTYITADGRDLYAEFFKGLRDPIAKAKIASRINRMASDNFGDHKPCREGVWELRIDQGVGYRVYYSLVEREVVLLILAGDKRTQDADIDEAIRCLKDYLKR
;
A
#
# COMPACT_ATOMS: atom_id res chain seq x y z
N MET A 1 -16.95 -9.05 -0.54
CA MET A 1 -15.48 -9.25 -0.53
C MET A 1 -14.86 -8.21 -1.44
N LYS A 2 -13.86 -7.48 -0.97
CA LYS A 2 -13.11 -6.53 -1.80
C LYS A 2 -12.04 -7.27 -2.59
N THR A 3 -11.80 -6.85 -3.83
CA THR A 3 -10.69 -7.37 -4.62
C THR A 3 -9.43 -6.60 -4.26
N ILE A 4 -8.31 -7.29 -4.06
CA ILE A 4 -7.00 -6.65 -3.90
C ILE A 4 -6.37 -6.53 -5.29
N LYS A 5 -5.95 -5.32 -5.66
CA LYS A 5 -5.15 -5.03 -6.86
C LYS A 5 -3.90 -4.28 -6.47
N THR A 6 -2.84 -4.43 -7.27
CA THR A 6 -1.67 -3.57 -7.21
C THR A 6 -1.74 -2.54 -8.34
N TYR A 7 -1.26 -1.34 -8.07
CA TYR A 7 -1.05 -0.33 -9.08
C TYR A 7 0.13 -0.73 -9.97
N ILE A 8 -0.09 -0.66 -11.29
CA ILE A 8 0.94 -0.89 -12.31
C ILE A 8 1.20 0.46 -12.98
N THR A 9 2.44 0.92 -13.00
CA THR A 9 2.83 2.18 -13.66
C THR A 9 2.63 2.10 -15.18
N ALA A 10 2.70 3.24 -15.87
CA ALA A 10 2.53 3.28 -17.32
C ALA A 10 3.61 2.47 -18.08
N ASP A 11 4.80 2.33 -17.50
CA ASP A 11 5.91 1.51 -18.00
C ASP A 11 5.85 0.05 -17.52
N GLY A 12 4.77 -0.37 -16.85
CA GLY A 12 4.51 -1.78 -16.51
C GLY A 12 5.11 -2.26 -15.19
N ARG A 13 5.54 -1.37 -14.29
CA ARG A 13 6.13 -1.70 -13.00
C ARG A 13 5.10 -1.80 -11.90
N ASP A 14 5.26 -2.77 -11.01
CA ASP A 14 4.46 -2.91 -9.80
C ASP A 14 5.29 -2.43 -8.59
N LEU A 15 5.10 -1.17 -8.21
CA LEU A 15 5.92 -0.52 -7.18
C LEU A 15 5.78 -1.23 -5.82
N TYR A 16 4.58 -1.70 -5.49
CA TYR A 16 4.34 -2.48 -4.28
C TYR A 16 5.08 -3.82 -4.34
N ALA A 17 4.91 -4.59 -5.42
CA ALA A 17 5.48 -5.93 -5.53
C ALA A 17 7.01 -5.90 -5.62
N GLU A 18 7.58 -4.92 -6.32
CA GLU A 18 9.04 -4.71 -6.39
C GLU A 18 9.63 -4.49 -4.99
N PHE A 19 9.05 -3.56 -4.21
CA PHE A 19 9.50 -3.30 -2.85
C PHE A 19 9.28 -4.52 -1.95
N PHE A 20 8.11 -5.14 -2.03
CA PHE A 20 7.75 -6.31 -1.21
C PHE A 20 8.71 -7.48 -1.48
N LYS A 21 9.07 -7.74 -2.75
CA LYS A 21 10.03 -8.77 -3.13
C LYS A 21 11.41 -8.49 -2.54
N GLY A 22 11.86 -7.24 -2.59
CA GLY A 22 13.15 -6.78 -2.06
C GLY A 22 13.26 -6.77 -0.53
N LEU A 23 12.14 -6.91 0.20
CA LEU A 23 12.13 -6.79 1.65
C LEU A 23 12.94 -7.91 2.34
N ARG A 24 13.93 -7.53 3.16
CA ARG A 24 14.82 -8.49 3.85
C ARG A 24 14.28 -8.99 5.19
N ASP A 25 13.35 -8.27 5.80
CA ASP A 25 12.71 -8.66 7.07
C ASP A 25 11.59 -9.69 6.79
N PRO A 26 11.78 -10.98 7.14
CA PRO A 26 10.80 -12.02 6.86
C PRO A 26 9.54 -11.89 7.73
N ILE A 27 9.66 -11.33 8.94
CA ILE A 27 8.53 -11.10 9.84
C ILE A 27 7.66 -9.98 9.28
N ALA A 28 8.29 -8.90 8.77
CA ALA A 28 7.56 -7.83 8.11
C ALA A 28 6.84 -8.34 6.85
N LYS A 29 7.51 -9.13 6.00
CA LYS A 29 6.89 -9.77 4.83
C LYS A 29 5.63 -10.55 5.21
N ALA A 30 5.72 -11.42 6.21
CA ALA A 30 4.59 -12.23 6.67
C ALA A 30 3.44 -11.37 7.25
N LYS A 31 3.77 -10.36 8.06
CA LYS A 31 2.77 -9.44 8.64
C LYS A 31 2.05 -8.62 7.56
N ILE A 32 2.77 -8.11 6.56
CA ILE A 32 2.21 -7.36 5.42
C ILE A 32 1.26 -8.27 4.63
N ALA A 33 1.71 -9.46 4.21
CA ALA A 33 0.87 -10.40 3.45
C ALA A 33 -0.39 -10.80 4.21
N SER A 34 -0.25 -11.12 5.50
CA SER A 34 -1.38 -11.43 6.38
C SER A 34 -2.38 -10.28 6.51
N ARG A 35 -1.92 -9.03 6.58
CA ARG A 35 -2.81 -7.86 6.63
C ARG A 35 -3.55 -7.66 5.31
N ILE A 36 -2.85 -7.75 4.19
CA ILE A 36 -3.47 -7.59 2.86
C ILE A 36 -4.55 -8.64 2.63
N ASN A 37 -4.32 -9.90 2.99
CA ASN A 37 -5.34 -10.95 2.89
C ASN A 37 -6.59 -10.64 3.72
N ARG A 38 -6.42 -10.01 4.90
CA ARG A 38 -7.55 -9.61 5.75
C ARG A 38 -8.32 -8.41 5.21
N MET A 39 -7.68 -7.52 4.45
CA MET A 39 -8.35 -6.36 3.82
C MET A 39 -9.46 -6.79 2.84
N ALA A 40 -9.32 -7.96 2.19
CA ALA A 40 -10.35 -8.49 1.30
C ALA A 40 -11.69 -8.75 2.02
N SER A 41 -11.63 -9.01 3.33
CA SER A 41 -12.78 -9.26 4.21
C SER A 41 -13.08 -8.06 5.13
N ASP A 42 -12.72 -6.84 4.69
CA ASP A 42 -12.98 -5.59 5.40
C ASP A 42 -12.28 -5.47 6.78
N ASN A 43 -11.26 -6.31 7.03
CA ASN A 43 -10.48 -6.30 8.25
C ASN A 43 -9.09 -5.69 8.01
N PHE A 44 -9.03 -4.36 8.00
CA PHE A 44 -7.82 -3.59 7.73
C PHE A 44 -6.88 -3.55 8.95
N GLY A 45 -7.45 -3.49 10.15
CA GLY A 45 -6.69 -3.38 11.38
C GLY A 45 -6.16 -1.97 11.63
N ASP A 46 -4.84 -1.83 11.81
CA ASP A 46 -4.25 -0.51 12.06
C ASP A 46 -4.01 0.23 10.76
N HIS A 47 -4.94 1.11 10.41
CA HIS A 47 -4.90 1.94 9.21
C HIS A 47 -5.49 3.33 9.51
N LYS A 48 -5.12 4.33 8.71
CA LYS A 48 -5.68 5.68 8.84
C LYS A 48 -5.85 6.33 7.46
N PRO A 49 -6.82 7.23 7.31
CA PRO A 49 -6.87 8.08 6.13
C PRO A 49 -5.65 9.02 6.13
N CYS A 50 -5.12 9.27 4.93
CA CYS A 50 -4.12 10.31 4.69
C CYS A 50 -4.81 11.49 3.97
N ARG A 51 -4.36 11.86 2.77
CA ARG A 51 -4.92 12.93 1.96
C ARG A 51 -5.23 12.44 0.54
N GLU A 52 -6.15 13.14 -0.14
CA GLU A 52 -6.53 12.88 -1.54
C GLU A 52 -6.90 11.41 -1.85
N GLY A 53 -7.70 10.79 -0.97
CA GLY A 53 -8.18 9.42 -1.16
C GLY A 53 -7.16 8.32 -0.86
N VAL A 54 -5.94 8.67 -0.46
CA VAL A 54 -4.93 7.71 0.01
C VAL A 54 -5.13 7.37 1.48
N TRP A 55 -4.92 6.11 1.80
CA TRP A 55 -4.90 5.54 3.14
C TRP A 55 -3.54 4.91 3.40
N GLU A 56 -3.12 4.86 4.66
CA GLU A 56 -1.97 4.07 5.07
C GLU A 56 -2.41 2.90 5.95
N LEU A 57 -1.88 1.72 5.66
CA LEU A 57 -1.89 0.57 6.54
C LEU A 57 -0.56 0.53 7.30
N ARG A 58 -0.63 0.52 8.63
CA ARG A 58 0.53 0.60 9.52
C ARG A 58 0.96 -0.78 9.99
N ILE A 59 2.22 -1.11 9.74
CA ILE A 59 2.82 -2.38 10.17
C ILE A 59 3.85 -2.07 11.25
N ASP A 60 3.53 -2.43 12.49
CA ASP A 60 4.44 -2.30 13.61
C ASP A 60 5.43 -3.47 13.63
N GLN A 61 6.49 -3.31 12.82
CA GLN A 61 7.61 -4.25 12.70
C GLN A 61 8.83 -3.50 12.17
N GLY A 62 9.98 -3.68 12.84
CA GLY A 62 11.25 -3.09 12.45
C GLY A 62 11.16 -1.56 12.34
N VAL A 63 11.52 -1.03 11.18
CA VAL A 63 11.49 0.41 10.85
C VAL A 63 10.07 1.00 10.84
N GLY A 64 9.03 0.16 10.85
CA GLY A 64 7.63 0.54 10.87
C GLY A 64 7.08 0.79 9.46
N TYR A 65 6.91 -0.29 8.70
CA TYR A 65 6.46 -0.25 7.31
C TYR A 65 5.05 0.34 7.13
N ARG A 66 4.81 0.91 5.95
CA ARG A 66 3.53 1.47 5.52
C ARG A 66 3.17 0.94 4.15
N VAL A 67 1.99 0.35 4.03
CA VAL A 67 1.38 0.08 2.72
C VAL A 67 0.41 1.21 2.45
N TYR A 68 0.67 2.00 1.42
CA TYR A 68 -0.25 3.04 1.00
C TYR A 68 -1.20 2.46 -0.04
N TYR A 69 -2.49 2.72 0.14
CA TYR A 69 -3.53 2.14 -0.70
C TYR A 69 -4.69 3.12 -0.88
N SER A 70 -5.58 2.80 -1.82
CA SER A 70 -6.85 3.51 -1.99
C SER A 70 -8.02 2.53 -2.10
N LEU A 71 -9.20 3.02 -1.79
CA LEU A 71 -10.45 2.31 -2.00
C LEU A 71 -11.11 2.89 -3.25
N VAL A 72 -11.08 2.13 -4.34
CA VAL A 72 -11.71 2.50 -5.62
C VAL A 72 -12.83 1.52 -5.87
N GLU A 73 -14.08 1.99 -5.83
CA GLU A 73 -15.28 1.16 -5.91
C GLU A 73 -15.28 -0.01 -4.89
N ARG A 74 -15.18 -1.26 -5.37
CA ARG A 74 -15.10 -2.48 -4.56
C ARG A 74 -13.68 -3.04 -4.46
N GLU A 75 -12.68 -2.24 -4.80
CA GLU A 75 -11.28 -2.64 -4.88
C GLU A 75 -10.44 -1.94 -3.82
N VAL A 76 -9.48 -2.68 -3.28
CA VAL A 76 -8.34 -2.14 -2.54
C VAL A 76 -7.18 -2.09 -3.52
N VAL A 77 -6.76 -0.88 -3.86
CA VAL A 77 -5.64 -0.66 -4.79
C VAL A 77 -4.38 -0.36 -3.96
N LEU A 78 -3.44 -1.30 -3.93
CA LEU A 78 -2.13 -1.12 -3.30
C LEU A 78 -1.26 -0.25 -4.20
N LEU A 79 -0.83 0.91 -3.69
CA LEU A 79 -0.14 1.93 -4.48
C LEU A 79 1.38 1.75 -4.36
N ILE A 80 1.88 1.85 -3.12
CA ILE A 80 3.30 1.70 -2.80
C ILE A 80 3.47 1.06 -1.42
N LEU A 81 4.64 0.46 -1.19
CA LEU A 81 5.09 0.00 0.13
C LEU A 81 6.36 0.78 0.49
N ALA A 82 6.39 1.35 1.70
CA ALA A 82 7.51 2.13 2.21
C ALA A 82 7.96 1.63 3.59
N GLY A 83 9.21 1.93 3.92
CA GLY A 83 9.87 1.48 5.15
C GLY A 83 10.59 2.59 5.93
N ASP A 84 10.41 3.87 5.59
CA ASP A 84 11.02 4.97 6.34
C ASP A 84 9.95 5.99 6.77
N LYS A 85 9.80 6.17 8.08
CA LYS A 85 8.84 7.14 8.63
C LYS A 85 9.24 8.58 8.32
N ARG A 86 10.52 8.85 8.07
CA ARG A 86 11.04 10.20 7.77
C ARG A 86 10.61 10.67 6.38
N THR A 87 10.25 9.75 5.49
CA THR A 87 9.79 10.04 4.13
C THR A 87 8.27 9.97 3.99
N GLN A 88 7.53 9.82 5.10
CA GLN A 88 6.08 9.56 5.07
C GLN A 88 5.31 10.57 4.20
N ASP A 89 5.60 11.87 4.31
CA ASP A 89 4.91 12.86 3.47
C ASP A 89 5.24 12.71 1.98
N ALA A 90 6.49 12.42 1.64
CA ALA A 90 6.89 12.19 0.26
C ALA A 90 6.29 10.88 -0.29
N ASP A 91 6.20 9.84 0.53
CA ASP A 91 5.55 8.58 0.18
C ASP A 91 4.05 8.78 -0.06
N ILE A 92 3.38 9.59 0.76
CA ILE A 92 1.98 9.95 0.55
C ILE A 92 1.81 10.71 -0.77
N ASP A 93 2.68 11.67 -1.09
CA ASP A 93 2.62 12.40 -2.36
C ASP A 93 2.83 11.47 -3.56
N GLU A 94 3.74 10.50 -3.46
CA GLU A 94 3.93 9.47 -4.48
C GLU A 94 2.70 8.56 -4.61
N ALA A 95 2.11 8.12 -3.51
CA ALA A 95 0.88 7.34 -3.52
C ALA A 95 -0.27 8.10 -4.19
N ILE A 96 -0.38 9.42 -3.97
CA ILE A 96 -1.38 10.27 -4.63
C ILE A 96 -1.14 10.34 -6.14
N ARG A 97 0.13 10.45 -6.58
CA ARG A 97 0.47 10.38 -8.01
C ARG A 97 0.06 9.05 -8.61
N CYS A 98 0.38 7.94 -7.94
CA CYS A 98 -0.02 6.59 -8.35
C CYS A 98 -1.54 6.46 -8.47
N LEU A 99 -2.30 6.97 -7.48
CA LEU A 99 -3.76 6.92 -7.50
C LEU A 99 -4.35 7.76 -8.64
N LYS A 100 -3.85 8.97 -8.86
CA LYS A 100 -4.28 9.84 -9.95
C LYS A 100 -4.00 9.20 -11.32
N ASP A 101 -2.91 8.47 -11.47
CA ASP A 101 -2.62 7.71 -12.68
C ASP A 101 -3.55 6.50 -12.84
N TYR A 102 -3.80 5.75 -11.77
CA TYR A 102 -4.74 4.62 -11.78
C TYR A 102 -6.16 5.04 -12.21
N LEU A 103 -6.65 6.18 -11.71
CA LEU A 103 -8.00 6.67 -12.00
C LEU A 103 -8.20 7.25 -13.41
N LYS A 104 -7.12 7.48 -14.17
CA LYS A 104 -7.18 7.97 -15.55
C LYS A 104 -7.34 6.83 -16.58
N ARG A 105 -7.27 5.58 -16.13
CA ARG A 105 -7.33 4.38 -16.97
C ARG A 105 -8.74 3.81 -16.94
#